data_AF-A0A4S8Y4M1-F1
#
_entry.id   AF-A0A4S8Y4M1-F1
#
_cell.length_a   1.000
_cell.length_b   1.000
_cell.length_c   1.000
_cell.angle_alpha   90.00
_cell.angle_beta   90.00
_cell.angle_gamma   90.00
#
_symmetry.space_group_name_H-M   'P 1'
#
loop_
_entity.id
_entity.type
_entity.pdbx_description
1 polymer ?
#
loop_
_entity_poly.entity_id
_entity_poly.type
_entity_poly.pdbx_seq_one_letter_code
_entity_poly.pdbx_strand_id
1 'polypeptide(L)'
;MKLFARLNVVVLLAISALLYLGWTLRSYHPITRAKKVWSRKTTEIIVFGDSWSTNHLELSLSAERPATPVDKKLWVDTLCLELVCDRIYDLAQSLPSYPSHLRGPVIDNDIYVNHTRSLNLTTGLGKIPDFGHQVDDYLAQDDARWKDDGEQNGQTTIILTVFFGLQEIWDFVGLQQDAVLPAVMECISSMFAQLDRLVQAKSVKVIRPTVIIPKLPDPTFFPRWITQRTSANGTDKYGQLQRQAVVLTDLWNHVLEKQAEAWNKAHIVMPDFHTWMLEQMREPEIDETGLAAISKIRADSRFTELTQPCVNYTAPFDRDGIETRPFTVCEDPSQFLFWDDTRLSGTAHEMLGKHVAAILKNNTASNQTLYVENAKTKDANRTVSLSE
;
A
#
# COMPACT_ATOMS: atom_id res chain seq x y z
N MET A 1 -59.85 -22.29 6.35
CA MET A 1 -58.72 -22.93 5.63
C MET A 1 -58.00 -22.00 4.64
N LYS A 2 -58.68 -21.24 3.76
CA LYS A 2 -58.02 -20.36 2.77
C LYS A 2 -57.20 -19.19 3.35
N LEU A 3 -57.58 -18.66 4.52
CA LEU A 3 -56.88 -17.56 5.20
C LEU A 3 -55.54 -18.01 5.82
N PHE A 4 -55.51 -19.17 6.47
CA PHE A 4 -54.30 -19.77 7.01
C PHE A 4 -53.28 -20.13 5.91
N ALA A 5 -53.75 -20.64 4.77
CA ALA A 5 -52.89 -20.91 3.62
C ALA A 5 -52.26 -19.62 3.06
N ARG A 6 -53.03 -18.53 2.98
CA ARG A 6 -52.52 -17.22 2.53
C ARG A 6 -51.54 -16.60 3.52
N LEU A 7 -51.78 -16.74 4.82
CA LEU A 7 -50.86 -16.28 5.87
C LEU A 7 -49.52 -17.04 5.80
N ASN A 8 -49.58 -18.37 5.64
CA ASN A 8 -48.39 -19.20 5.53
C ASN A 8 -47.55 -18.87 4.29
N VAL A 9 -48.18 -18.54 3.15
CA VAL A 9 -47.47 -18.12 1.93
C VAL A 9 -46.76 -16.77 2.11
N VAL A 10 -47.40 -15.81 2.80
CA VAL A 10 -46.78 -14.50 3.08
C VAL A 10 -45.58 -14.66 4.03
N VAL A 11 -45.69 -15.51 5.04
CA VAL A 11 -44.58 -15.80 5.97
C VAL A 11 -43.42 -16.48 5.24
N LEU A 12 -43.70 -17.44 4.36
CA LEU A 12 -42.66 -18.09 3.54
C LEU A 12 -41.95 -17.10 2.61
N LEU A 13 -42.68 -16.20 1.95
CA LEU A 13 -42.09 -15.16 1.11
C LEU A 13 -41.24 -14.18 1.93
N ALA A 14 -41.66 -13.82 3.15
CA ALA A 14 -40.88 -12.96 4.03
C ALA A 14 -39.58 -13.66 4.48
N ILE A 15 -39.64 -14.95 4.82
CA ILE A 15 -38.46 -15.73 5.19
C ILE A 15 -37.52 -15.88 3.98
N SER A 16 -38.03 -16.19 2.79
CA SER A 16 -37.24 -16.27 1.56
C SER A 16 -36.60 -14.94 1.18
N ALA A 17 -37.31 -13.82 1.36
CA ALA A 17 -36.76 -12.48 1.16
C ALA A 17 -35.67 -12.16 2.19
N LEU A 18 -35.85 -12.51 3.46
CA LEU A 18 -34.83 -12.34 4.50
C LEU A 18 -33.60 -13.23 4.27
N LEU A 19 -33.78 -14.46 3.79
CA LEU A 19 -32.68 -15.36 3.41
C LEU A 19 -31.97 -14.86 2.15
N TYR A 20 -32.71 -14.38 1.15
CA TYR A 20 -32.13 -13.79 -0.06
C TYR A 20 -31.37 -12.50 0.24
N LEU A 21 -31.93 -11.63 1.09
CA LEU A 21 -31.25 -10.44 1.60
C LEU A 21 -30.04 -10.85 2.44
N GLY A 22 -30.13 -11.81 3.35
CA GLY A 22 -28.98 -12.30 4.13
C GLY A 22 -27.87 -12.92 3.27
N TRP A 23 -28.24 -13.58 2.17
CA TRP A 23 -27.30 -14.17 1.22
C TRP A 23 -26.63 -13.12 0.31
N THR A 24 -27.40 -12.15 -0.19
CA THR A 24 -26.90 -11.06 -1.06
C THR A 24 -26.17 -9.97 -0.28
N LEU A 25 -26.58 -9.70 0.97
CA LEU A 25 -25.94 -8.78 1.92
C LEU A 25 -24.80 -9.44 2.71
N ARG A 26 -24.32 -10.63 2.30
CA ARG A 26 -23.13 -11.25 2.90
C ARG A 26 -21.85 -10.45 2.66
N SER A 27 -21.90 -9.46 1.76
CA SER A 27 -20.95 -8.35 1.74
C SER A 27 -21.16 -7.51 3.00
N TYR A 28 -20.16 -7.37 3.87
CA TYR A 28 -20.25 -6.58 5.11
C TYR A 28 -20.48 -5.08 4.88
N HIS A 29 -20.37 -4.58 3.64
CA HIS A 29 -20.37 -3.15 3.30
C HIS A 29 -21.70 -2.39 3.44
N PRO A 30 -22.89 -2.92 3.10
CA PRO A 30 -24.14 -2.15 3.18
C PRO A 30 -24.59 -1.92 4.63
N ILE A 31 -24.43 -2.92 5.51
CA ILE A 31 -24.77 -2.79 6.95
C ILE A 31 -23.80 -1.84 7.65
N THR A 32 -22.50 -1.94 7.36
CA THR A 32 -21.48 -1.03 7.91
C THR A 32 -21.65 0.39 7.38
N ARG A 33 -22.00 0.59 6.10
CA ARG A 33 -22.39 1.89 5.53
C ARG A 33 -23.60 2.49 6.23
N ALA A 34 -24.68 1.72 6.41
CA ALA A 34 -25.88 2.20 7.08
C ALA A 34 -25.61 2.60 8.54
N LYS A 35 -24.84 1.77 9.27
CA LYS A 35 -24.39 2.07 10.64
C LYS A 35 -23.48 3.30 10.70
N LYS A 36 -22.61 3.48 9.71
CA LYS A 36 -21.71 4.64 9.60
C LYS A 36 -22.49 5.94 9.37
N VAL A 37 -23.41 5.94 8.41
CA VAL A 37 -24.30 7.09 8.11
C VAL A 37 -25.07 7.54 9.34
N TRP A 38 -25.51 6.62 10.20
CA TRP A 38 -26.19 6.96 11.46
C TRP A 38 -25.25 7.41 12.60
N SER A 39 -23.96 7.05 12.56
CA SER A 39 -23.01 7.35 13.64
C SER A 39 -22.29 8.69 13.52
N ARG A 40 -22.44 9.41 12.39
CA ARG A 40 -21.74 10.69 12.08
C ARG A 40 -20.21 10.63 12.24
N LYS A 41 -19.61 9.43 12.19
CA LYS A 41 -18.16 9.24 12.23
C LYS A 41 -17.61 9.35 10.81
N THR A 42 -16.65 10.23 10.61
CA THR A 42 -15.92 10.37 9.35
C THR A 42 -14.63 9.56 9.41
N THR A 43 -14.20 9.03 8.28
CA THR A 43 -12.94 8.32 8.12
C THR A 43 -12.22 8.90 6.92
N GLU A 44 -11.03 9.45 7.17
CA GLU A 44 -10.20 10.08 6.17
C GLU A 44 -8.89 9.30 6.04
N ILE A 45 -8.47 9.05 4.80
CA ILE A 45 -7.17 8.45 4.49
C ILE A 45 -6.30 9.53 3.85
N ILE A 46 -5.11 9.76 4.40
CA ILE A 46 -4.13 10.69 3.86
C ILE A 46 -2.96 9.87 3.36
N VAL A 47 -2.66 9.99 2.07
CA VAL A 47 -1.74 9.11 1.36
C VAL A 47 -0.45 9.84 1.03
N PHE A 48 0.65 9.30 1.50
CA PHE A 48 2.02 9.71 1.18
C PHE A 48 2.76 8.54 0.56
N GLY A 49 3.56 8.80 -0.46
CA GLY A 49 4.31 7.74 -1.12
C GLY A 49 4.75 8.07 -2.53
N ASP A 50 5.04 6.99 -3.24
CA ASP A 50 5.46 6.99 -4.63
C ASP A 50 4.35 6.43 -5.56
N SER A 51 4.74 5.98 -6.75
CA SER A 51 3.90 5.37 -7.78
C SER A 51 3.14 4.09 -7.36
N TRP A 52 3.44 3.51 -6.20
CA TRP A 52 2.64 2.45 -5.60
C TRP A 52 1.38 2.94 -4.90
N SER A 53 1.36 4.22 -4.56
CA SER A 53 0.27 4.85 -3.79
C SER A 53 -0.53 5.85 -4.62
N THR A 54 -0.04 6.24 -5.81
CA THR A 54 -0.74 7.15 -6.74
C THR A 54 -0.46 6.84 -8.21
N ASN A 55 -1.34 7.30 -9.09
CA ASN A 55 -1.17 7.30 -10.56
C ASN A 55 -1.53 8.66 -11.20
N HIS A 56 -1.58 9.75 -10.42
CA HIS A 56 -2.09 11.05 -10.86
C HIS A 56 -1.38 11.65 -12.08
N LEU A 57 -0.05 11.55 -12.16
CA LEU A 57 0.76 12.14 -13.23
C LEU A 57 0.79 11.29 -14.51
N GLU A 58 0.28 10.06 -14.47
CA GLU A 58 0.16 9.17 -15.63
C GLU A 58 -1.16 9.40 -16.39
N LEU A 59 -2.21 9.75 -15.66
CA LEU A 59 -3.54 10.00 -16.21
C LEU A 59 -3.59 11.28 -17.05
N SER A 60 -2.78 12.29 -16.72
CA SER A 60 -2.71 13.57 -17.44
C SER A 60 -2.07 13.45 -18.83
N LEU A 61 -1.15 12.49 -19.02
CA LEU A 61 -0.47 12.23 -20.30
C LEU A 61 -1.25 11.27 -21.21
N SER A 62 -2.25 10.57 -20.66
CA SER A 62 -3.04 9.55 -21.37
C SER A 62 -4.23 10.12 -22.15
N ALA A 63 -4.44 11.44 -22.16
CA ALA A 63 -5.58 12.10 -22.79
C ALA A 63 -5.69 11.88 -24.32
N GLU A 64 -4.63 11.39 -24.97
CA GLU A 64 -4.58 11.21 -26.44
C GLU A 64 -4.53 9.75 -26.92
N ARG A 65 -4.59 8.72 -26.06
CA ARG A 65 -4.51 7.30 -26.49
C ARG A 65 -5.74 6.45 -26.12
N PRO A 66 -6.17 5.51 -27.00
CA PRO A 66 -7.50 4.92 -26.93
C PRO A 66 -7.67 3.87 -25.82
N ALA A 67 -8.81 3.97 -25.12
CA ALA A 67 -9.76 2.94 -24.66
C ALA A 67 -9.31 1.52 -24.20
N THR A 68 -8.04 1.25 -23.87
CA THR A 68 -7.70 0.08 -23.05
C THR A 68 -8.03 0.37 -21.59
N PRO A 69 -8.58 -0.59 -20.82
CA PRO A 69 -8.80 -0.39 -19.39
C PRO A 69 -7.43 -0.23 -18.73
N VAL A 70 -7.04 1.03 -18.51
CA VAL A 70 -5.90 1.36 -17.66
C VAL A 70 -6.16 0.66 -16.34
N ASP A 71 -5.18 -0.11 -15.87
CA ASP A 71 -5.30 -0.83 -14.62
C ASP A 71 -5.13 0.16 -13.45
N LYS A 72 -6.20 0.91 -13.18
CA LYS A 72 -6.19 2.14 -12.35
C LYS A 72 -6.28 1.90 -10.86
N LYS A 73 -6.46 0.65 -10.41
CA LYS A 73 -6.76 0.37 -9.01
C LYS A 73 -5.49 0.48 -8.18
N LEU A 74 -5.53 1.31 -7.14
CA LEU A 74 -4.47 1.38 -6.14
C LEU A 74 -4.90 0.72 -4.84
N TRP A 75 -3.92 0.30 -4.05
CA TRP A 75 -4.19 -0.39 -2.79
C TRP A 75 -4.86 0.55 -1.77
N VAL A 76 -4.55 1.84 -1.81
CA VAL A 76 -5.17 2.88 -0.96
C VAL A 76 -6.64 3.12 -1.31
N ASP A 77 -7.01 3.04 -2.59
CA ASP A 77 -8.42 3.13 -3.02
C ASP A 77 -9.21 1.93 -2.50
N THR A 78 -8.63 0.74 -2.64
CA THR A 78 -9.26 -0.48 -2.17
C THR A 78 -9.36 -0.52 -0.65
N LEU A 79 -8.33 -0.04 0.05
CA LEU A 79 -8.36 0.16 1.50
C LEU A 79 -9.50 1.10 1.91
N CYS A 80 -9.65 2.24 1.24
CA CYS A 80 -10.76 3.17 1.49
C CYS A 80 -12.11 2.49 1.29
N LEU A 81 -12.30 1.76 0.19
CA LEU A 81 -13.54 1.02 -0.08
C LEU A 81 -13.85 0.02 1.03
N GLU A 82 -12.83 -0.71 1.47
CA GLU A 82 -12.94 -1.76 2.48
C GLU A 82 -13.26 -1.23 3.88
N LEU A 83 -12.75 -0.04 4.21
CA LEU A 83 -12.99 0.68 5.45
C LEU A 83 -14.22 1.60 5.38
N VAL A 84 -14.83 1.73 4.20
CA VAL A 84 -15.92 2.67 3.94
C VAL A 84 -15.47 4.10 4.24
N CYS A 85 -14.31 4.52 3.74
CA CYS A 85 -13.80 5.87 3.98
C CYS A 85 -14.65 6.95 3.28
N ASP A 86 -14.62 8.18 3.81
CA ASP A 86 -15.38 9.31 3.26
C ASP A 86 -14.53 10.14 2.31
N ARG A 87 -13.21 10.23 2.57
CA ARG A 87 -12.27 11.02 1.78
C ARG A 87 -10.89 10.37 1.73
N ILE A 88 -10.25 10.49 0.57
CA ILE A 88 -8.83 10.24 0.37
C ILE A 88 -8.17 11.58 0.03
N TYR A 89 -7.11 11.93 0.75
CA TYR A 89 -6.21 13.02 0.40
C TYR A 89 -4.95 12.38 -0.18
N ASP A 90 -4.90 12.24 -1.51
CA ASP A 90 -3.73 11.71 -2.19
C ASP A 90 -2.68 12.80 -2.38
N LEU A 91 -1.58 12.67 -1.63
CA LEU A 91 -0.40 13.53 -1.70
C LEU A 91 0.82 12.76 -2.20
N ALA A 92 0.66 11.45 -2.48
CA ALA A 92 1.73 10.68 -3.08
C ALA A 92 2.07 11.26 -4.45
N GLN A 93 3.31 11.04 -4.86
CA GLN A 93 3.83 11.54 -6.13
C GLN A 93 4.20 10.35 -7.01
N SER A 94 4.06 10.51 -8.31
CA SER A 94 4.51 9.51 -9.28
C SER A 94 5.13 10.24 -10.45
N LEU A 95 6.08 9.60 -11.14
CA LEU A 95 6.45 10.06 -12.47
C LEU A 95 5.71 9.23 -13.51
N PRO A 96 5.52 9.79 -14.72
CA PRO A 96 5.00 9.01 -15.83
C PRO A 96 5.83 7.74 -16.05
N SER A 97 5.16 6.60 -16.19
CA SER A 97 5.80 5.31 -16.48
C SER A 97 6.58 5.33 -17.81
N TYR A 98 6.31 6.31 -18.67
CA TYR A 98 6.81 6.35 -20.05
C TYR A 98 7.71 7.52 -20.39
N PRO A 99 8.96 7.24 -20.77
CA PRO A 99 9.88 6.30 -20.14
C PRO A 99 10.82 7.12 -19.26
N SER A 100 10.61 7.12 -17.95
CA SER A 100 11.50 7.90 -17.10
C SER A 100 12.62 6.99 -16.59
N HIS A 101 13.79 7.07 -17.22
CA HIS A 101 15.07 6.84 -16.50
C HIS A 101 15.17 7.73 -15.26
N LEU A 102 14.28 8.72 -15.15
CA LEU A 102 14.03 9.51 -13.96
C LEU A 102 13.59 8.60 -12.81
N ARG A 103 14.30 8.80 -11.72
CA ARG A 103 14.05 8.28 -10.39
C ARG A 103 12.63 8.64 -9.91
N GLY A 104 11.98 7.80 -9.11
CA GLY A 104 10.74 8.16 -8.40
C GLY A 104 10.96 9.06 -7.17
N PRO A 105 9.89 9.49 -6.50
CA PRO A 105 9.99 10.15 -5.20
C PRO A 105 10.71 9.28 -4.17
N VAL A 106 11.34 9.93 -3.20
CA VAL A 106 12.04 9.29 -2.07
C VAL A 106 11.58 9.89 -0.76
N ILE A 107 12.10 9.37 0.35
CA ILE A 107 11.88 9.97 1.67
C ILE A 107 12.48 11.37 1.77
N ASP A 108 13.74 11.53 1.36
CA ASP A 108 14.50 12.77 1.54
C ASP A 108 15.51 12.93 0.40
N ASN A 109 15.33 14.00 -0.39
CA ASN A 109 16.20 14.24 -1.54
C ASN A 109 17.65 14.53 -1.15
N ASP A 110 17.87 15.27 -0.07
CA ASP A 110 19.22 15.69 0.34
C ASP A 110 20.01 14.51 0.89
N ILE A 111 19.38 13.68 1.72
CA ILE A 111 19.97 12.43 2.23
C ILE A 111 20.31 11.49 1.06
N TYR A 112 19.35 11.25 0.16
CA TYR A 112 19.59 10.38 -0.98
C TYR A 112 20.76 10.88 -1.84
N VAL A 113 20.80 12.17 -2.18
CA VAL A 113 21.87 12.73 -3.03
C VAL A 113 23.23 12.60 -2.36
N ASN A 114 23.28 12.73 -1.03
CA ASN A 114 24.52 12.54 -0.27
C ASN A 114 25.07 11.11 -0.43
N HIS A 115 24.23 10.10 -0.29
CA HIS A 115 24.63 8.68 -0.37
C HIS A 115 24.89 8.21 -1.80
N THR A 116 24.14 8.71 -2.78
CA THR A 116 24.23 8.27 -4.18
C THR A 116 25.22 9.06 -5.03
N ARG A 117 25.88 10.09 -4.48
CA ARG A 117 26.86 10.91 -5.21
C ARG A 117 27.96 10.06 -5.85
N SER A 118 28.43 9.02 -5.16
CA SER A 118 29.47 8.10 -5.66
C SER A 118 29.00 7.22 -6.82
N LEU A 119 27.70 7.08 -7.01
CA LEU A 119 27.08 6.23 -8.04
C LEU A 119 26.90 6.96 -9.38
N ASN A 120 27.23 8.25 -9.46
CA ASN A 120 27.06 9.09 -10.66
C ASN A 120 25.64 9.04 -11.27
N LEU A 121 24.60 8.87 -10.44
CA LEU A 121 23.19 8.81 -10.86
C LEU A 121 22.62 10.20 -11.30
N THR A 122 23.48 11.15 -11.67
CA THR A 122 23.16 12.59 -11.82
C THR A 122 22.42 12.99 -13.11
N THR A 123 21.89 12.05 -13.87
CA THR A 123 21.11 12.36 -15.08
C THR A 123 19.62 12.43 -14.78
N GLY A 124 19.10 13.64 -14.52
CA GLY A 124 17.65 13.91 -14.41
C GLY A 124 17.14 14.44 -13.06
N LEU A 125 17.99 15.13 -12.29
CA LEU A 125 17.71 15.71 -10.97
C LEU A 125 16.73 16.91 -10.99
N GLY A 126 15.59 16.81 -11.69
CA GLY A 126 14.44 17.62 -11.28
C GLY A 126 14.14 17.26 -9.82
N LYS A 127 13.98 18.26 -8.93
CA LYS A 127 13.58 17.99 -7.53
C LYS A 127 12.16 17.44 -7.53
N ILE A 128 12.03 16.13 -7.66
CA ILE A 128 10.77 15.43 -7.46
C ILE A 128 10.42 15.64 -5.99
N PRO A 129 9.20 16.10 -5.67
CA PRO A 129 8.79 16.29 -4.29
C PRO A 129 8.95 15.00 -3.50
N ASP A 130 9.84 15.02 -2.50
CA ASP A 130 10.05 13.92 -1.55
C ASP A 130 8.95 13.89 -0.48
N PHE A 131 9.04 12.94 0.46
CA PHE A 131 8.07 12.85 1.56
C PHE A 131 7.95 14.16 2.35
N GLY A 132 9.05 14.89 2.57
CA GLY A 132 9.03 16.17 3.25
C GLY A 132 8.15 17.21 2.53
N HIS A 133 8.26 17.29 1.21
CA HIS A 133 7.41 18.18 0.40
C HIS A 133 5.94 17.74 0.44
N GLN A 134 5.64 16.43 0.39
CA GLN A 134 4.27 15.94 0.52
C GLN A 134 3.67 16.28 1.90
N VAL A 135 4.48 16.24 2.96
CA VAL A 135 4.08 16.69 4.31
C VAL A 135 3.83 18.20 4.34
N ASP A 136 4.66 19.00 3.69
CA ASP A 136 4.45 20.45 3.59
C ASP A 136 3.11 20.77 2.92
N ASP A 137 2.79 20.10 1.82
CA ASP A 137 1.52 20.23 1.12
C ASP A 137 0.33 19.85 2.01
N TYR A 138 0.44 18.77 2.78
CA TYR A 138 -0.60 18.38 3.73
C TYR A 138 -0.82 19.46 4.80
N LEU A 139 0.26 19.91 5.43
CA LEU A 139 0.19 20.88 6.53
C LEU A 139 -0.39 22.22 6.06
N ALA A 140 -0.05 22.66 4.84
CA ALA A 140 -0.63 23.85 4.24
C ALA A 140 -2.14 23.70 4.01
N GLN A 141 -2.59 22.56 3.50
CA GLN A 141 -4.02 22.27 3.31
C GLN A 141 -4.77 22.14 4.65
N ASP A 142 -4.16 21.51 5.65
CA ASP A 142 -4.71 21.36 6.99
C ASP A 142 -4.93 22.71 7.67
N ASP A 143 -3.92 23.59 7.59
CA ASP A 143 -3.98 24.94 8.12
C ASP A 143 -5.06 25.79 7.46
N ALA A 144 -5.26 25.64 6.15
CA ALA A 144 -6.32 26.33 5.43
C ALA A 144 -7.71 25.84 5.88
N ARG A 145 -7.94 24.51 5.91
CA ARG A 145 -9.21 23.92 6.34
C ARG A 145 -9.58 24.31 7.78
N TRP A 146 -8.60 24.29 8.68
CA TRP A 146 -8.83 24.64 10.08
C TRP A 146 -9.22 26.11 10.27
N LYS A 147 -8.76 27.01 9.41
CA LYS A 147 -9.15 28.44 9.45
C LYS A 147 -10.59 28.64 9.00
N ASP A 148 -11.06 27.87 8.03
CA ASP A 148 -12.40 28.02 7.44
C ASP A 148 -13.49 27.34 8.27
N ASP A 149 -13.24 26.13 8.77
CA ASP A 149 -14.26 25.30 9.43
C ASP A 149 -14.20 25.32 10.98
N GLY A 150 -13.13 25.86 11.57
CA GLY A 150 -12.87 25.79 13.01
C GLY A 150 -12.71 24.34 13.53
N GLU A 151 -12.93 24.14 14.83
CA GLU A 151 -12.89 22.81 15.44
C GLU A 151 -14.13 22.00 15.02
N GLN A 152 -13.95 21.02 14.12
CA GLN A 152 -15.06 20.19 13.67
C GLN A 152 -15.60 19.31 14.83
N ASN A 153 -16.87 19.51 15.18
CA ASN A 153 -17.60 18.80 16.24
C ASN A 153 -17.91 17.30 15.93
N GLY A 154 -17.30 16.72 14.90
CA GLY A 154 -17.49 15.33 14.48
C GLY A 154 -16.34 14.43 14.92
N GLN A 155 -16.63 13.15 15.21
CA GLN A 155 -15.59 12.18 15.55
C GLN A 155 -14.91 11.67 14.26
N THR A 156 -13.88 12.38 13.81
CA THR A 156 -13.07 12.02 12.63
C THR A 156 -12.01 11.00 13.00
N THR A 157 -11.93 9.91 12.23
CA THR A 157 -10.83 8.94 12.28
C THR A 157 -9.88 9.23 11.14
N ILE A 158 -8.61 9.51 11.45
CA ILE A 158 -7.57 9.78 10.46
C ILE A 158 -6.63 8.58 10.35
N ILE A 159 -6.42 8.13 9.12
CA ILE A 159 -5.47 7.08 8.75
C ILE A 159 -4.43 7.71 7.83
N LEU A 160 -3.17 7.72 8.26
CA LEU A 160 -2.03 8.13 7.44
C LEU A 160 -1.44 6.87 6.78
N THR A 161 -1.20 6.89 5.48
CA THR A 161 -0.45 5.82 4.80
C THR A 161 0.86 6.38 4.29
N VAL A 162 1.98 5.74 4.60
CA VAL A 162 3.33 6.14 4.17
C VAL A 162 4.00 4.95 3.52
N PHE A 163 4.30 5.04 2.22
CA PHE A 163 5.00 3.97 1.51
C PHE A 163 6.08 4.54 0.58
N PHE A 164 7.33 4.35 0.99
CA PHE A 164 8.56 4.75 0.30
C PHE A 164 9.65 3.72 0.57
N GLY A 165 10.71 3.74 -0.24
CA GLY A 165 11.94 2.98 0.00
C GLY A 165 12.31 2.00 -1.11
N LEU A 166 11.39 1.66 -2.02
CA LEU A 166 11.72 0.80 -3.16
C LEU A 166 12.76 1.46 -4.08
N GLN A 167 12.63 2.77 -4.33
CA GLN A 167 13.60 3.54 -5.09
C GLN A 167 14.97 3.56 -4.40
N GLU A 168 15.00 3.81 -3.09
CA GLU A 168 16.22 3.79 -2.28
C GLU A 168 16.91 2.43 -2.35
N ILE A 169 16.20 1.32 -2.14
CA ILE A 169 16.81 -0.01 -2.23
C ILE A 169 17.36 -0.25 -3.65
N TRP A 170 16.62 0.16 -4.69
CA TRP A 170 17.06 -0.05 -6.08
C TRP A 170 18.46 0.53 -6.35
N ASP A 171 18.73 1.69 -5.78
CA ASP A 171 19.97 2.43 -5.98
C ASP A 171 21.03 2.08 -4.92
N PHE A 172 20.62 1.87 -3.67
CA PHE A 172 21.52 1.63 -2.54
C PHE A 172 22.21 0.26 -2.59
N VAL A 173 21.70 -0.69 -3.37
CA VAL A 173 22.41 -1.96 -3.65
C VAL A 173 23.82 -1.71 -4.20
N GLY A 174 24.05 -0.60 -4.92
CA GLY A 174 25.36 -0.25 -5.45
C GLY A 174 26.33 0.35 -4.43
N LEU A 175 25.89 0.62 -3.20
CA LEU A 175 26.72 1.24 -2.17
C LEU A 175 27.76 0.26 -1.60
N GLN A 176 28.83 0.81 -1.05
CA GLN A 176 29.79 0.04 -0.25
C GLN A 176 29.13 -0.44 1.04
N GLN A 177 29.52 -1.62 1.52
CA GLN A 177 28.85 -2.30 2.64
C GLN A 177 28.81 -1.47 3.94
N ASP A 178 29.82 -0.65 4.19
CA ASP A 178 29.93 0.24 5.35
C ASP A 178 29.05 1.50 5.23
N ALA A 179 28.66 1.89 4.01
CA ALA A 179 27.78 3.03 3.74
C ALA A 179 26.28 2.67 3.78
N VAL A 180 25.93 1.39 3.63
CA VAL A 180 24.53 0.93 3.55
C VAL A 180 23.74 1.21 4.82
N LEU A 181 24.23 0.80 5.99
CA LEU A 181 23.51 0.98 7.26
C LEU A 181 23.29 2.46 7.60
N PRO A 182 24.31 3.35 7.54
CA PRO A 182 24.12 4.78 7.73
C PRO A 182 23.05 5.36 6.80
N ALA A 183 23.05 5.00 5.51
CA ALA A 183 22.08 5.49 4.54
C ALA A 183 20.64 5.10 4.90
N VAL A 184 20.43 3.83 5.26
CA VAL A 184 19.12 3.32 5.71
C VAL A 184 18.64 4.03 6.98
N MET A 185 19.52 4.18 7.97
CA MET A 185 19.18 4.84 9.24
C MET A 185 18.82 6.31 9.05
N GLU A 186 19.57 7.06 8.23
CA GLU A 186 19.29 8.47 7.95
C GLU A 186 17.95 8.65 7.22
N CYS A 187 17.69 7.84 6.18
CA CYS A 187 16.41 7.86 5.48
C CYS A 187 15.23 7.58 6.42
N ILE A 188 15.29 6.49 7.20
CA ILE A 188 14.20 6.13 8.12
C ILE A 188 14.06 7.17 9.23
N SER A 189 15.16 7.72 9.76
CA SER A 189 15.10 8.82 10.74
C SER A 189 14.40 10.06 10.17
N SER A 190 14.69 10.44 8.91
CA SER A 190 14.01 11.55 8.23
C SER A 190 12.52 11.25 8.05
N MET A 191 12.13 10.04 7.66
CA MET A 191 10.72 9.63 7.59
C MET A 191 9.99 9.88 8.93
N PHE A 192 10.58 9.43 10.04
CA PHE A 192 9.96 9.63 11.35
C PHE A 192 9.99 11.07 11.84
N ALA A 193 10.96 11.88 11.42
CA ALA A 193 10.96 13.32 11.65
C ALA A 193 9.81 14.02 10.90
N GLN A 194 9.48 13.57 9.68
CA GLN A 194 8.31 14.07 8.95
C GLN A 194 6.99 13.62 9.60
N LEU A 195 6.92 12.37 10.06
CA LEU A 195 5.78 11.87 10.84
C LEU A 195 5.58 12.66 12.14
N ASP A 196 6.66 13.07 12.80
CA ASP A 196 6.62 13.95 13.98
C ASP A 196 5.93 15.29 13.69
N ARG A 197 6.10 15.83 12.47
CA ARG A 197 5.40 17.05 12.04
C ARG A 197 3.92 16.77 11.79
N LEU A 198 3.59 15.65 11.13
CA LEU A 198 2.22 15.27 10.82
C LEU A 198 1.36 15.07 12.07
N VAL A 199 1.89 14.44 13.13
CA VAL A 199 1.14 14.26 14.38
C VAL A 199 0.91 15.56 15.16
N GLN A 200 1.60 16.65 14.79
CA GLN A 200 1.37 17.99 15.33
C GLN A 200 0.42 18.83 14.47
N ALA A 201 -0.02 18.33 13.31
CA ALA A 201 -1.03 18.99 12.47
C ALA A 201 -2.32 19.21 13.26
N LYS A 202 -3.09 20.26 12.94
CA LYS A 202 -4.23 20.68 13.76
C LYS A 202 -5.34 19.62 13.78
N SER A 203 -5.64 19.04 12.62
CA SER A 203 -6.61 17.93 12.51
C SER A 203 -6.16 16.65 13.22
N VAL A 204 -4.85 16.44 13.37
CA VAL A 204 -4.28 15.18 13.89
C VAL A 204 -3.98 15.27 15.37
N LYS A 205 -3.47 16.40 15.87
CA LYS A 205 -2.95 16.58 17.24
C LYS A 205 -3.99 16.27 18.33
N VAL A 206 -5.27 16.47 18.04
CA VAL A 206 -6.39 16.21 18.96
C VAL A 206 -6.80 14.74 19.02
N ILE A 207 -6.27 13.89 18.14
CA ILE A 207 -6.52 12.45 18.08
C ILE A 207 -5.22 11.66 18.07
N ARG A 208 -5.30 10.36 18.35
CA ARG A 208 -4.18 9.43 18.10
C ARG A 208 -4.41 8.79 16.73
N PRO A 209 -3.71 9.20 15.66
CA PRO A 209 -3.95 8.68 14.33
C PRO A 209 -3.51 7.21 14.22
N THR A 210 -4.07 6.52 13.24
CA THR A 210 -3.48 5.26 12.76
C THR A 210 -2.51 5.58 11.63
N VAL A 211 -1.30 5.04 11.69
CA VAL A 211 -0.28 5.19 10.64
C VAL A 211 0.02 3.82 10.06
N ILE A 212 -0.16 3.67 8.76
CA ILE A 212 0.13 2.44 8.02
C ILE A 212 1.46 2.65 7.31
N ILE A 213 2.47 1.88 7.71
CA ILE A 213 3.81 1.90 7.12
C ILE A 213 4.16 0.47 6.70
N PRO A 214 3.88 0.07 5.46
CA PRO A 214 4.17 -1.28 5.01
C PRO A 214 5.67 -1.59 5.03
N LYS A 215 6.03 -2.84 5.37
CA LYS A 215 7.37 -3.38 5.11
C LYS A 215 7.54 -3.54 3.60
N LEU A 216 8.72 -3.26 3.09
CA LEU A 216 9.03 -3.30 1.66
C LEU A 216 9.09 -4.73 1.13
N PRO A 217 8.55 -5.00 -0.06
CA PRO A 217 8.82 -6.23 -0.78
C PRO A 217 10.27 -6.25 -1.28
N ASP A 218 10.75 -7.45 -1.61
CA ASP A 218 12.08 -7.62 -2.20
C ASP A 218 12.06 -7.13 -3.66
N PRO A 219 12.86 -6.10 -4.03
CA PRO A 219 12.88 -5.57 -5.38
C PRO A 219 13.42 -6.55 -6.42
N THR A 220 14.05 -7.66 -6.01
CA THR A 220 14.59 -8.67 -6.92
C THR A 220 13.50 -9.48 -7.63
N PHE A 221 12.26 -9.44 -7.13
CA PHE A 221 11.10 -10.05 -7.77
C PHE A 221 10.55 -9.27 -8.96
N PHE A 222 10.97 -8.02 -9.14
CA PHE A 222 10.39 -7.15 -10.16
C PHE A 222 11.01 -7.37 -11.54
N PRO A 223 10.23 -7.23 -12.63
CA PRO A 223 10.75 -7.41 -13.98
C PRO A 223 11.92 -6.49 -14.31
N ARG A 224 11.99 -5.28 -13.74
CA ARG A 224 13.11 -4.36 -13.92
C ARG A 224 14.43 -4.95 -13.43
N TRP A 225 14.40 -5.73 -12.34
CA TRP A 225 15.61 -6.36 -11.80
C TRP A 225 16.16 -7.37 -12.80
N ILE A 226 15.27 -8.23 -13.29
CA ILE A 226 15.56 -9.25 -14.28
C ILE A 226 16.12 -8.59 -15.55
N THR A 227 15.41 -7.63 -16.13
CA THR A 227 15.81 -6.98 -17.37
C THR A 227 17.14 -6.22 -17.24
N GLN A 228 17.32 -5.38 -16.22
CA GLN A 228 18.50 -4.53 -16.09
C GLN A 228 19.75 -5.28 -15.60
N ARG A 229 19.61 -6.29 -14.74
CA ARG A 229 20.75 -6.88 -14.02
C ARG A 229 21.06 -8.33 -14.41
N THR A 230 20.09 -9.05 -14.99
CA THR A 230 20.32 -10.44 -15.44
C THR A 230 20.52 -10.57 -16.94
N SER A 231 19.91 -9.71 -17.78
CA SER A 231 19.88 -9.92 -19.24
C SER A 231 20.93 -9.14 -20.05
N ALA A 232 21.38 -7.97 -19.58
CA ALA A 232 22.05 -7.02 -20.47
C ALA A 232 23.55 -7.26 -20.71
N ASN A 233 24.28 -7.94 -19.82
CA ASN A 233 25.72 -8.25 -19.99
C ASN A 233 26.27 -9.30 -18.99
N GLY A 234 25.41 -10.00 -18.22
CA GLY A 234 25.88 -10.88 -17.15
C GLY A 234 26.64 -10.16 -16.03
N THR A 235 26.37 -8.88 -15.78
CA THR A 235 27.06 -8.10 -14.73
C THR A 235 26.74 -8.62 -13.31
N ASP A 236 25.59 -9.26 -13.11
CA ASP A 236 25.28 -10.02 -11.89
C ASP A 236 25.32 -11.55 -12.12
N LYS A 237 26.29 -12.05 -12.90
CA LYS A 237 26.44 -13.49 -13.23
C LYS A 237 26.44 -14.42 -12.00
N TYR A 238 26.79 -13.88 -10.83
CA TYR A 238 26.91 -14.63 -9.57
C TYR A 238 25.81 -14.30 -8.55
N GLY A 239 24.81 -13.47 -8.89
CA GLY A 239 23.72 -13.09 -7.97
C GLY A 239 24.18 -12.28 -6.74
N GLN A 240 25.30 -11.58 -6.84
CA GLN A 240 25.85 -10.77 -5.76
C GLN A 240 24.99 -9.54 -5.48
N LEU A 241 24.58 -8.81 -6.52
CA LEU A 241 23.70 -7.65 -6.35
C LEU A 241 22.31 -8.09 -5.89
N GLN A 242 21.82 -9.22 -6.40
CA GLN A 242 20.58 -9.82 -5.92
C GLN A 242 20.66 -10.16 -4.43
N ARG A 243 21.72 -10.84 -3.98
CA ARG A 243 21.94 -11.14 -2.56
C ARG A 243 22.03 -9.87 -1.72
N GLN A 244 22.71 -8.83 -2.22
CA GLN A 244 22.81 -7.55 -1.54
C GLN A 244 21.45 -6.86 -1.41
N ALA A 245 20.59 -6.92 -2.43
CA ALA A 245 19.24 -6.40 -2.35
C ALA A 245 18.41 -7.12 -1.29
N VAL A 246 18.44 -8.45 -1.25
CA VAL A 246 17.74 -9.23 -0.21
C VAL A 246 18.17 -8.78 1.18
N VAL A 247 19.48 -8.72 1.43
CA VAL A 247 20.05 -8.29 2.72
C VAL A 247 19.69 -6.84 3.05
N LEU A 248 19.69 -5.97 2.05
CA LEU A 248 19.31 -4.57 2.21
C LEU A 248 17.82 -4.40 2.52
N THR A 249 16.95 -5.14 1.86
CA THR A 249 15.51 -5.15 2.15
C THR A 249 15.24 -5.64 3.57
N ASP A 250 15.90 -6.72 4.00
CA ASP A 250 15.80 -7.21 5.38
C ASP A 250 16.28 -6.16 6.38
N LEU A 251 17.42 -5.52 6.11
CA LEU A 251 17.94 -4.44 6.95
C LEU A 251 16.98 -3.26 7.03
N TRP A 252 16.45 -2.80 5.89
CA TRP A 252 15.49 -1.72 5.82
C TRP A 252 14.26 -2.02 6.67
N ASN A 253 13.64 -3.18 6.44
CA ASN A 253 12.44 -3.60 7.17
C ASN A 253 12.69 -3.73 8.67
N HIS A 254 13.87 -4.22 9.06
CA HIS A 254 14.27 -4.31 10.47
C HIS A 254 14.44 -2.94 11.12
N VAL A 255 15.18 -2.02 10.48
CA VAL A 255 15.39 -0.66 11.01
C VAL A 255 14.06 0.09 11.08
N LEU A 256 13.19 -0.07 10.07
CA LEU A 256 11.87 0.54 10.03
C LEU A 256 11.00 0.06 11.19
N GLU A 257 10.97 -1.24 11.43
CA GLU A 257 10.22 -1.85 12.54
C GLU A 257 10.75 -1.40 13.89
N LYS A 258 12.06 -1.36 14.09
CA LYS A 258 12.67 -0.87 15.35
C LYS A 258 12.36 0.60 15.59
N GLN A 259 12.42 1.43 14.56
CA GLN A 259 12.09 2.84 14.68
C GLN A 259 10.59 3.04 14.95
N ALA A 260 9.72 2.26 14.30
CA ALA A 260 8.28 2.25 14.55
C ALA A 260 7.95 1.86 16.00
N GLU A 261 8.54 0.78 16.51
CA GLU A 261 8.37 0.33 17.90
C GLU A 261 8.73 1.44 18.92
N ALA A 262 9.78 2.21 18.63
CA ALA A 262 10.20 3.33 19.46
C ALA A 262 9.31 4.57 19.31
N TRP A 263 8.63 4.73 18.17
CA TRP A 263 7.82 5.90 17.85
C TRP A 263 6.40 5.83 18.45
N ASN A 264 6.32 6.04 19.77
CA ASN A 264 5.05 5.98 20.53
C ASN A 264 4.17 7.25 20.41
N LYS A 265 3.95 7.75 19.19
CA LYS A 265 3.10 8.95 18.94
C LYS A 265 1.82 8.64 18.16
N ALA A 266 1.71 7.43 17.58
CA ALA A 266 0.53 6.99 16.83
C ALA A 266 0.21 5.52 17.12
N HIS A 267 -0.86 5.00 16.51
CA HIS A 267 -1.08 3.55 16.39
C HIS A 267 -0.49 3.10 15.05
N ILE A 268 0.66 2.43 15.09
CA ILE A 268 1.36 1.99 13.87
C ILE A 268 0.84 0.62 13.45
N VAL A 269 0.59 0.45 12.16
CA VAL A 269 0.29 -0.82 11.53
C VAL A 269 1.31 -1.02 10.42
N MET A 270 2.01 -2.15 10.44
CA MET A 270 3.04 -2.47 9.46
C MET A 270 2.68 -3.72 8.66
N PRO A 271 1.81 -3.62 7.64
CA PRO A 271 1.55 -4.73 6.74
C PRO A 271 2.84 -5.22 6.09
N ASP A 272 2.99 -6.54 5.96
CA ASP A 272 4.18 -7.13 5.37
C ASP A 272 3.95 -7.38 3.86
N PHE A 273 4.32 -6.40 3.04
CA PHE A 273 4.17 -6.53 1.58
C PHE A 273 5.16 -7.54 0.99
N HIS A 274 6.28 -7.81 1.66
CA HIS A 274 7.22 -8.86 1.24
C HIS A 274 6.58 -10.23 1.35
N THR A 275 6.07 -10.58 2.53
CA THR A 275 5.39 -11.85 2.76
C THR A 275 4.16 -11.99 1.85
N TRP A 276 3.36 -10.93 1.72
CA TRP A 276 2.21 -10.93 0.82
C TRP A 276 2.59 -11.20 -0.65
N MET A 277 3.67 -10.58 -1.15
CA MET A 277 4.13 -10.76 -2.53
C MET A 277 4.66 -12.18 -2.74
N LEU A 278 5.45 -12.70 -1.80
CA LEU A 278 5.90 -14.10 -1.82
C LEU A 278 4.73 -15.07 -1.91
N GLU A 279 3.65 -14.84 -1.18
CA GLU A 279 2.45 -15.68 -1.25
C GLU A 279 1.80 -15.68 -2.64
N GLN A 280 1.88 -14.57 -3.38
CA GLN A 280 1.36 -14.52 -4.75
C GLN A 280 2.24 -15.28 -5.74
N MET A 281 3.55 -15.35 -5.46
CA MET A 281 4.55 -15.96 -6.34
C MET A 281 4.84 -17.42 -6.03
N ARG A 282 4.39 -17.96 -4.89
CA ARG A 282 4.60 -19.36 -4.51
C ARG A 282 3.87 -20.31 -5.46
N GLU A 283 4.62 -21.22 -6.08
CA GLU A 283 4.05 -22.43 -6.68
C GLU A 283 3.41 -23.31 -5.58
N PRO A 284 2.36 -24.09 -5.89
CA PRO A 284 1.75 -24.96 -4.90
C PRO A 284 2.76 -25.97 -4.37
N GLU A 285 2.72 -26.18 -3.04
CA GLU A 285 3.50 -27.20 -2.36
C GLU A 285 3.16 -28.58 -2.92
N ILE A 286 4.19 -29.32 -3.35
CA ILE A 286 4.05 -30.69 -3.85
C ILE A 286 3.74 -31.57 -2.64
N ASP A 287 2.51 -32.09 -2.55
CA ASP A 287 2.16 -33.14 -1.60
C ASP A 287 3.09 -34.36 -1.82
N GLU A 288 3.76 -34.82 -0.77
CA GLU A 288 4.75 -35.91 -0.77
C GLU A 288 4.19 -37.26 -1.29
N THR A 289 2.90 -37.33 -1.60
CA THR A 289 2.22 -38.48 -2.22
C THR A 289 2.27 -38.49 -3.76
N GLY A 290 3.46 -38.30 -4.34
CA GLY A 290 3.88 -38.99 -5.56
C GLY A 290 3.30 -38.55 -6.93
N LEU A 291 4.20 -38.05 -7.78
CA LEU A 291 4.23 -38.19 -9.24
C LEU A 291 2.90 -37.93 -10.00
N ALA A 292 2.45 -36.67 -9.97
CA ALA A 292 1.74 -36.06 -11.09
C ALA A 292 2.12 -34.59 -11.21
N ALA A 293 3.38 -34.33 -11.59
CA ALA A 293 3.84 -33.00 -11.95
C ALA A 293 3.27 -32.61 -13.32
N ILE A 294 2.23 -31.77 -13.32
CA ILE A 294 2.00 -30.78 -14.36
C ILE A 294 1.62 -29.51 -13.63
N SER A 295 2.41 -28.46 -13.87
CA SER A 295 2.19 -27.02 -13.65
C SER A 295 0.73 -26.59 -13.45
N LYS A 296 0.12 -26.97 -12.33
CA LYS A 296 -1.09 -26.36 -11.86
C LYS A 296 -0.65 -25.27 -10.93
N ILE A 297 -0.38 -24.10 -11.52
CA ILE A 297 -0.79 -22.83 -10.91
C ILE A 297 -2.05 -23.14 -10.08
N ARG A 298 -2.02 -22.80 -8.78
CA ARG A 298 -3.13 -23.03 -7.83
C ARG A 298 -4.46 -22.88 -8.58
N ALA A 299 -5.41 -23.81 -8.44
CA ALA A 299 -6.71 -23.68 -9.12
C ALA A 299 -7.46 -22.38 -8.72
N ASP A 300 -7.00 -21.74 -7.64
CA ASP A 300 -7.37 -20.45 -7.08
C ASP A 300 -6.31 -19.35 -7.25
N SER A 301 -5.21 -19.58 -7.99
CA SER A 301 -4.21 -18.56 -8.28
C SER A 301 -4.86 -17.44 -9.07
N ARG A 302 -4.64 -16.22 -8.61
CA ARG A 302 -5.23 -15.03 -9.23
C ARG A 302 -4.47 -14.58 -10.46
N PHE A 303 -3.17 -14.88 -10.53
CA PHE A 303 -2.29 -14.48 -11.62
C PHE A 303 -1.79 -15.71 -12.36
N THR A 304 -1.73 -15.61 -13.69
CA THR A 304 -1.11 -16.60 -14.57
C THR A 304 0.25 -16.14 -15.07
N GLU A 305 0.50 -14.83 -15.09
CA GLU A 305 1.82 -14.26 -15.38
C GLU A 305 2.40 -13.57 -14.13
N LEU A 306 3.53 -14.09 -13.66
CA LEU A 306 4.18 -13.71 -12.39
C LEU A 306 5.54 -13.07 -12.60
N THR A 307 6.04 -12.96 -13.83
CA THR A 307 7.42 -12.57 -14.13
C THR A 307 7.53 -11.46 -15.17
N GLN A 308 6.63 -11.44 -16.15
CA GLN A 308 6.59 -10.42 -17.19
C GLN A 308 5.60 -9.31 -16.82
N PRO A 309 5.88 -8.06 -17.19
CA PRO A 309 4.94 -6.96 -17.04
C PRO A 309 3.88 -6.98 -18.15
N CYS A 310 2.68 -6.48 -17.85
CA CYS A 310 1.65 -6.28 -18.86
C CYS A 310 2.02 -5.19 -19.88
N VAL A 311 2.71 -4.14 -19.44
CA VAL A 311 3.24 -3.06 -20.28
C VAL A 311 4.65 -3.40 -20.74
N ASN A 312 4.83 -3.47 -22.05
CA ASN A 312 6.14 -3.70 -22.67
C ASN A 312 6.58 -2.47 -23.47
N TYR A 313 7.84 -2.07 -23.27
CA TYR A 313 8.46 -0.91 -23.87
C TYR A 313 9.28 -1.31 -25.10
N THR A 314 8.78 -0.96 -26.30
CA THR A 314 9.37 -1.40 -27.58
C THR A 314 10.07 -0.23 -28.31
N ALA A 315 11.34 0.04 -28.04
CA ALA A 315 12.33 0.64 -28.97
C ALA A 315 13.67 0.99 -28.28
N PRO A 316 14.82 0.93 -28.99
CA PRO A 316 16.09 1.48 -28.52
C PRO A 316 16.09 3.02 -28.55
N PHE A 317 17.00 3.61 -27.77
CA PHE A 317 17.20 5.06 -27.63
C PHE A 317 17.40 5.76 -28.98
N ASP A 318 16.50 6.68 -29.35
CA ASP A 318 16.78 7.67 -30.40
C ASP A 318 17.67 8.78 -29.84
N ARG A 319 18.65 9.23 -30.64
CA ARG A 319 19.72 10.15 -30.22
C ARG A 319 19.26 11.58 -29.90
N ASP A 320 17.98 11.89 -30.10
CA ASP A 320 17.45 13.26 -30.07
C ASP A 320 16.82 13.65 -28.72
N GLY A 321 16.87 12.79 -27.70
CA GLY A 321 16.49 13.16 -26.33
C GLY A 321 15.01 13.50 -26.11
N ILE A 322 14.16 13.38 -27.15
CA ILE A 322 12.69 13.47 -27.05
C ILE A 322 12.15 12.04 -27.02
N GLU A 323 11.96 11.52 -25.82
CA GLU A 323 11.57 10.13 -25.57
C GLU A 323 10.07 9.88 -25.81
N THR A 324 9.70 9.61 -27.06
CA THR A 324 8.36 9.14 -27.45
C THR A 324 8.35 7.63 -27.69
N ARG A 325 8.81 6.84 -26.71
CA ARG A 325 8.83 5.37 -26.88
C ARG A 325 7.39 4.84 -27.05
N PRO A 326 7.11 3.99 -28.05
CA PRO A 326 5.85 3.26 -28.13
C PRO A 326 5.82 2.09 -27.12
N PHE A 327 4.69 1.89 -26.44
CA PHE A 327 4.38 0.66 -25.67
C PHE A 327 3.40 -0.22 -26.43
N THR A 328 3.44 -1.50 -26.08
CA THR A 328 2.28 -2.38 -26.12
C THR A 328 1.76 -2.66 -24.70
N VAL A 329 0.43 -2.78 -24.56
CA VAL A 329 -0.24 -3.27 -23.35
C VAL A 329 -0.78 -4.68 -23.63
N CYS A 330 -0.71 -5.58 -22.66
CA CYS A 330 -1.29 -6.91 -22.75
C CYS A 330 -2.82 -6.88 -22.91
N GLU A 331 -3.42 -7.98 -23.40
CA GLU A 331 -4.87 -8.05 -23.65
C GLU A 331 -5.71 -8.07 -22.36
N ASP A 332 -5.22 -8.76 -21.32
CA ASP A 332 -5.91 -8.89 -20.02
C ASP A 332 -4.95 -8.59 -18.86
N PRO A 333 -4.89 -7.32 -18.39
CA PRO A 333 -4.03 -6.93 -17.27
C PRO A 333 -4.31 -7.68 -15.96
N SER A 334 -5.52 -8.24 -15.78
CA SER A 334 -5.89 -8.93 -14.54
C SER A 334 -5.16 -10.25 -14.31
N GLN A 335 -4.58 -10.81 -15.38
CA GLN A 335 -3.81 -12.05 -15.33
C GLN A 335 -2.34 -11.84 -14.92
N PHE A 336 -1.88 -10.59 -14.89
CA PHE A 336 -0.49 -10.23 -14.62
C PHE A 336 -0.34 -9.73 -13.17
N LEU A 337 0.69 -10.19 -12.47
CA LEU A 337 1.07 -9.62 -11.17
C LEU A 337 1.63 -8.20 -11.31
N PHE A 338 2.38 -7.96 -12.39
CA PHE A 338 3.08 -6.70 -12.64
C PHE A 338 2.42 -5.91 -13.78
N TRP A 339 2.18 -4.62 -13.54
CA TRP A 339 1.70 -3.70 -14.57
C TRP A 339 2.85 -3.31 -15.50
N ASP A 340 3.93 -2.78 -14.94
CA ASP A 340 5.18 -2.49 -15.63
C ASP A 340 6.36 -3.12 -14.88
N ASP A 341 7.58 -2.67 -15.17
CA ASP A 341 8.78 -3.28 -14.65
C ASP A 341 9.03 -2.98 -13.16
N THR A 342 8.31 -2.04 -12.54
CA THR A 342 8.47 -1.65 -11.13
C THR A 342 7.18 -1.62 -10.31
N ARG A 343 6.02 -1.79 -10.94
CA ARG A 343 4.71 -1.66 -10.27
C ARG A 343 3.85 -2.90 -10.42
N LEU A 344 3.02 -3.10 -9.40
CA LEU A 344 1.99 -4.13 -9.39
C LEU A 344 0.84 -3.78 -10.34
N SER A 345 0.15 -4.81 -10.82
CA SER A 345 -1.14 -4.63 -11.47
C SER A 345 -2.18 -4.09 -10.49
N GLY A 346 -3.21 -3.44 -11.00
CA GLY A 346 -4.33 -2.99 -10.20
C GLY A 346 -5.13 -4.14 -9.60
N THR A 347 -5.09 -5.35 -10.19
CA THR A 347 -5.62 -6.56 -9.53
C THR A 347 -4.79 -6.92 -8.29
N ALA A 348 -3.46 -6.83 -8.39
CA ALA A 348 -2.55 -7.03 -7.26
C ALA A 348 -2.73 -5.94 -6.20
N HIS A 349 -2.85 -4.66 -6.58
CA HIS A 349 -3.18 -3.57 -5.66
C HIS A 349 -4.54 -3.76 -4.97
N GLU A 350 -5.56 -4.25 -5.67
CA GLU A 350 -6.86 -4.55 -5.06
C GLU A 350 -6.72 -5.62 -3.96
N MET A 351 -6.02 -6.70 -4.26
CA MET A 351 -5.75 -7.76 -3.28
C MET A 351 -4.95 -7.25 -2.08
N LEU A 352 -3.95 -6.41 -2.34
CA LEU A 352 -3.12 -5.78 -1.31
C LEU A 352 -3.94 -4.88 -0.39
N GLY A 353 -4.80 -4.02 -0.96
CA GLY A 353 -5.68 -3.15 -0.17
C GLY A 353 -6.65 -3.93 0.72
N LYS A 354 -7.20 -5.04 0.22
CA LYS A 354 -8.03 -5.97 1.02
C LYS A 354 -7.24 -6.62 2.15
N HIS A 355 -6.00 -7.03 1.88
CA HIS A 355 -5.11 -7.61 2.89
C HIS A 355 -4.84 -6.60 4.02
N VAL A 356 -4.49 -5.35 3.69
CA VAL A 356 -4.29 -4.28 4.67
C VAL A 356 -5.57 -4.01 5.48
N ALA A 357 -6.72 -3.96 4.82
CA ALA A 357 -8.00 -3.75 5.50
C ALA A 357 -8.33 -4.91 6.47
N ALA A 358 -8.00 -6.15 6.12
CA ALA A 358 -8.18 -7.30 6.99
C ALA A 358 -7.31 -7.19 8.26
N ILE A 359 -6.05 -6.75 8.13
CA ILE A 359 -5.15 -6.50 9.27
C ILE A 359 -5.76 -5.45 10.20
N LEU A 360 -6.26 -4.33 9.67
CA LEU A 360 -6.88 -3.29 10.48
C LEU A 360 -8.14 -3.79 11.21
N LYS A 361 -9.01 -4.52 10.50
CA LYS A 361 -10.23 -5.11 11.08
C LYS A 361 -9.88 -6.07 12.22
N ASN A 362 -8.86 -6.92 12.03
CA ASN A 362 -8.41 -7.87 13.06
C ASN A 362 -7.78 -7.15 14.27
N ASN A 363 -6.93 -6.14 14.05
CA ASN A 363 -6.35 -5.35 15.14
C ASN A 363 -7.41 -4.62 15.96
N THR A 364 -8.45 -4.08 15.32
CA THR A 364 -9.56 -3.45 16.04
C THR A 364 -10.37 -4.46 16.86
N ALA A 365 -10.57 -5.68 16.36
CA ALA A 365 -11.24 -6.75 17.10
C ALA A 365 -10.42 -7.16 18.34
N SER A 366 -9.12 -7.41 18.17
CA SER A 366 -8.21 -7.75 19.28
C SER A 366 -8.21 -6.68 20.37
N ASN A 367 -8.11 -5.40 19.98
CA ASN A 367 -8.17 -4.28 20.93
C ASN A 367 -9.51 -4.21 21.67
N GLN A 368 -10.65 -4.42 20.99
CA GLN A 368 -11.96 -4.46 21.65
C GLN A 368 -12.07 -5.59 22.67
N THR A 369 -11.54 -6.77 22.38
CA THR A 369 -11.50 -7.89 23.34
C THR A 369 -10.71 -7.54 24.59
N LEU A 370 -9.52 -6.94 24.43
CA LEU A 370 -8.69 -6.47 25.54
C LEU A 370 -9.37 -5.37 26.37
N TYR A 371 -10.09 -4.44 25.73
CA TYR A 371 -10.88 -3.43 26.45
C TYR A 371 -12.01 -4.05 27.27
N VAL A 372 -12.73 -5.04 26.72
CA VAL A 372 -13.82 -5.74 27.43
C VAL A 372 -13.28 -6.55 28.60
N GLU A 373 -12.13 -7.20 28.44
CA GLU A 373 -11.50 -8.00 29.49
C GLU A 373 -10.98 -7.12 30.64
N ASN A 374 -10.36 -5.99 30.31
CA ASN A 374 -9.91 -4.98 31.29
C ASN A 374 -11.07 -4.27 32.01
N ALA A 375 -12.21 -4.08 31.33
CA ALA A 375 -13.42 -3.52 31.95
C ALA A 375 -14.01 -4.52 32.97
N LYS A 376 -14.05 -5.82 32.65
CA LYS A 376 -14.50 -6.87 33.57
C LYS A 376 -13.61 -6.99 34.81
N THR A 377 -12.29 -6.84 34.66
CA THR A 377 -11.36 -6.87 35.81
C THR A 377 -11.52 -5.64 36.71
N LYS A 378 -11.78 -4.46 36.12
CA LYS A 378 -12.07 -3.25 36.89
C LYS A 378 -13.39 -3.33 37.66
N ASP A 379 -14.44 -3.88 37.06
CA ASP A 379 -15.72 -4.08 37.73
C ASP A 379 -15.63 -5.13 38.85
N ALA A 380 -14.89 -6.23 38.62
CA ALA A 380 -14.64 -7.24 39.65
C ALA A 380 -13.91 -6.67 40.88
N ASN A 381 -12.89 -5.83 40.68
CA ASN A 381 -12.17 -5.17 41.77
C ASN A 381 -13.02 -4.12 42.50
N ARG A 382 -13.97 -3.48 41.80
CA ARG A 382 -14.89 -2.50 42.40
C ARG A 382 -15.98 -3.16 43.25
N THR A 383 -16.41 -4.38 42.90
CA THR A 383 -17.32 -5.16 43.73
C THR A 383 -16.67 -5.70 45.00
N VAL A 384 -15.36 -5.98 45.00
CA VAL A 384 -14.63 -6.42 46.20
C VAL A 384 -14.40 -5.28 47.19
N SER A 385 -14.15 -4.05 46.71
CA SER A 385 -13.96 -2.88 47.57
C SER A 385 -15.23 -2.30 48.19
N LEU A 386 -16.41 -2.78 47.79
CA LEU A 386 -17.71 -2.38 48.37
C LEU A 386 -18.25 -3.43 49.36
N SER A 387 -17.53 -4.53 49.53
CA SER A 387 -17.84 -5.62 50.47
C SER A 387 -16.87 -5.69 51.67
N GLU A 388 -15.95 -4.75 51.78
CA GLU A 388 -15.18 -4.41 53.00
C GLU A 388 -15.72 -3.10 53.56
#